data_AF-A0AAX3LMD3-F1
#
_entry.id   AF-A0AAX3LMD3-F1
#
_cell.length_a   1.000
_cell.length_b   1.000
_cell.length_c   1.000
_cell.angle_alpha   90.00
_cell.angle_beta   90.00
_cell.angle_gamma   90.00
#
_symmetry.space_group_name_H-M   'P 1'
#
loop_
_entity.id
_entity.type
_entity.pdbx_description
1 polymer ?
#
loop_
_entity_poly.entity_id
_entity_poly.type
_entity_poly.pdbx_seq_one_letter_code
_entity_poly.pdbx_strand_id
1 'polypeptide(L)'
;MASEVLALATPQRLAFWVKWIASVIQILGYAATGFGWTPWNLYLFVVGVLGWLIVGLLWNDRAITLVHLVAMGAMLAGMAGQ
;
A
#
# COMPACT_ATOMS: atom_id res chain seq x y z
N MET A 1 -0.09 -0.48 -32.69
CA MET A 1 -0.21 0.94 -32.27
C MET A 1 -1.37 1.18 -31.30
N ALA A 2 -2.64 1.28 -31.73
CA ALA A 2 -3.75 1.65 -30.81
C ALA A 2 -4.09 0.55 -29.76
N SER A 3 -4.07 -0.72 -30.15
CA SER A 3 -4.29 -1.85 -29.24
C SER A 3 -3.19 -2.04 -28.19
N GLU A 4 -1.94 -1.74 -28.54
CA GLU A 4 -0.80 -1.77 -27.60
C GLU A 4 -0.87 -0.63 -26.58
N VAL A 5 -1.30 0.56 -27.00
CA VAL A 5 -1.56 1.70 -26.08
C VAL A 5 -2.74 1.40 -25.15
N LEU A 6 -3.79 0.73 -25.63
CA LEU A 6 -4.94 0.29 -24.82
C LEU A 6 -4.58 -0.84 -23.84
N ALA A 7 -3.71 -1.78 -24.24
CA ALA A 7 -3.25 -2.87 -23.38
C ALA A 7 -2.30 -2.37 -22.28
N LEU A 8 -1.33 -1.51 -22.63
CA LEU A 8 -0.42 -0.84 -21.68
C LEU A 8 -1.12 0.20 -20.81
N ALA A 9 -2.37 0.59 -21.11
CA ALA A 9 -3.12 1.47 -20.22
C ALA A 9 -3.62 0.74 -18.96
N THR A 10 -3.69 -0.59 -18.92
CA THR A 10 -4.36 -1.31 -17.82
C THR A 10 -3.54 -1.39 -16.52
N PRO A 11 -2.27 -1.86 -16.49
CA PRO A 11 -1.49 -1.94 -15.25
C PRO A 11 -1.12 -0.56 -14.69
N GLN A 12 -0.79 0.39 -15.57
CA GLN A 12 -0.38 1.74 -15.21
C GLN A 12 -1.57 2.54 -14.63
N ARG A 13 -2.76 2.41 -15.22
CA ARG A 13 -3.98 3.03 -14.68
C ARG A 13 -4.41 2.37 -13.37
N LEU A 14 -4.26 1.05 -13.25
CA LEU A 14 -4.51 0.35 -11.99
C LEU A 14 -3.55 0.87 -10.91
N ALA A 15 -2.25 0.91 -11.18
CA ALA A 15 -1.25 1.41 -10.24
C ALA A 15 -1.51 2.88 -9.85
N PHE A 16 -2.01 3.70 -10.78
CA PHE A 16 -2.41 5.08 -10.48
C PHE A 16 -3.53 5.14 -9.44
N TRP A 17 -4.60 4.37 -9.59
CA TRP A 17 -5.69 4.39 -8.62
C TRP A 17 -5.29 3.73 -7.29
N VAL A 18 -4.61 2.59 -7.35
CA VAL A 18 -4.19 1.84 -6.16
C VAL A 18 -3.24 2.68 -5.31
N LYS A 19 -2.24 3.36 -5.88
CA LYS A 19 -1.30 4.18 -5.09
C LYS A 19 -2.00 5.33 -4.37
N TRP A 20 -2.97 5.98 -5.00
CA TRP A 20 -3.67 7.12 -4.41
C TRP A 20 -4.62 6.66 -3.29
N ILE A 21 -5.38 5.59 -3.53
CA ILE A 21 -6.25 4.99 -2.51
C ILE A 21 -5.40 4.51 -1.31
N ALA A 22 -4.32 3.77 -1.58
CA ALA A 22 -3.38 3.32 -0.56
C ALA A 22 -2.81 4.47 0.26
N SER A 23 -2.39 5.56 -0.41
CA SER A 23 -1.85 6.76 0.26
C SER A 23 -2.87 7.45 1.15
N VAL A 24 -4.12 7.61 0.70
CA VAL A 24 -5.19 8.20 1.52
C VAL A 24 -5.41 7.37 2.77
N ILE A 25 -5.52 6.04 2.63
CA ILE A 25 -5.69 5.13 3.77
C ILE A 25 -4.49 5.22 4.73
N GLN A 26 -3.27 5.31 4.21
CA GLN A 26 -2.06 5.43 5.01
C GLN A 26 -2.01 6.77 5.79
N ILE A 27 -2.43 7.87 5.15
CA ILE A 27 -2.59 9.19 5.81
C ILE A 27 -3.60 9.10 6.96
N LEU A 28 -4.72 8.39 6.76
CA LEU A 28 -5.66 8.13 7.85
C LEU A 28 -5.03 7.29 8.97
N GLY A 29 -4.17 6.33 8.64
CA GLY A 29 -3.37 5.57 9.61
C GLY A 29 -2.44 6.46 10.44
N TYR A 30 -1.71 7.39 9.78
CA TYR A 30 -0.88 8.38 10.48
C TYR A 30 -1.71 9.29 11.37
N ALA A 31 -2.86 9.78 10.89
CA ALA A 31 -3.77 10.59 11.68
C ALA A 31 -4.29 9.83 12.91
N ALA A 32 -4.76 8.59 12.72
CA ALA A 32 -5.24 7.73 13.80
C ALA A 32 -4.14 7.47 14.85
N THR A 33 -2.88 7.28 14.45
CA THR A 33 -1.75 7.22 15.39
C THR A 33 -1.56 8.52 16.16
N GLY A 34 -1.63 9.67 15.48
CA GLY A 34 -1.52 10.98 16.14
C GLY A 34 -2.62 11.24 17.18
N PHE A 35 -3.83 10.70 16.95
CA PHE A 35 -4.95 10.78 17.90
C PHE A 35 -5.01 9.62 18.92
N GLY A 36 -4.07 8.67 18.88
CA GLY A 36 -4.05 7.52 19.79
C GLY A 36 -5.16 6.49 19.55
N TRP A 37 -5.70 6.41 18.33
CA TRP A 37 -6.79 5.51 17.96
C TRP A 37 -6.30 4.09 17.65
N THR A 38 -6.01 3.35 18.71
CA THR A 38 -5.65 1.92 18.65
C THR A 38 -6.90 1.04 18.81
N PRO A 39 -7.09 -0.03 18.00
CA PRO A 39 -6.17 -0.59 16.99
C PRO A 39 -6.42 -0.07 15.55
N TRP A 40 -7.31 0.89 15.35
CA TRP A 40 -7.71 1.36 14.02
C TRP A 40 -6.54 1.86 13.17
N ASN A 41 -5.59 2.56 13.79
CA ASN A 41 -4.36 2.97 13.14
C ASN A 41 -3.59 1.79 12.51
N LEU A 42 -3.48 0.66 13.21
CA LEU A 42 -2.79 -0.54 12.73
C LEU A 42 -3.50 -1.13 11.51
N TYR A 43 -4.82 -1.26 11.54
CA TYR A 43 -5.58 -1.77 10.40
C TYR A 43 -5.48 -0.87 9.17
N LEU A 44 -5.56 0.45 9.36
CA LEU A 44 -5.38 1.42 8.29
C LEU A 44 -3.98 1.31 7.68
N PHE A 45 -2.94 1.19 8.51
CA PHE A 45 -1.60 0.99 7.99
C PHE A 45 -1.45 -0.33 7.23
N VAL A 46 -1.98 -1.45 7.72
CA VAL A 46 -1.93 -2.74 7.01
C VAL A 46 -2.56 -2.61 5.62
N VAL A 47 -3.75 -2.01 5.53
CA VAL A 47 -4.41 -1.83 4.22
C VAL A 47 -3.60 -0.90 3.31
N GLY A 48 -3.08 0.21 3.83
CA GLY A 48 -2.24 1.13 3.06
C GLY A 48 -0.93 0.48 2.57
N VAL A 49 -0.25 -0.28 3.43
CA VAL A 49 1.02 -0.95 3.10
C VAL A 49 0.77 -2.03 2.06
N LEU A 50 -0.35 -2.75 2.15
CA LEU A 50 -0.74 -3.76 1.15
C LEU A 50 -0.96 -3.11 -0.22
N GLY A 51 -1.66 -1.97 -0.25
CA GLY A 51 -1.87 -1.21 -1.47
C GLY A 51 -0.55 -0.75 -2.11
N TRP A 52 0.39 -0.23 -1.33
CA TRP A 52 1.70 0.16 -1.84
C TRP A 52 2.59 -1.02 -2.23
N LEU A 53 2.47 -2.17 -1.58
CA LEU A 53 3.11 -3.40 -2.01
C LEU A 53 2.63 -3.82 -3.40
N ILE A 54 1.31 -3.78 -3.64
CA ILE A 54 0.72 -4.03 -4.97
C ILE A 54 1.27 -3.04 -6.00
N VAL A 55 1.40 -1.75 -5.65
CA VAL A 55 1.98 -0.74 -6.54
C VAL A 55 3.44 -1.06 -6.88
N GLY A 56 4.25 -1.46 -5.89
CA GLY A 56 5.63 -1.90 -6.12
C GLY A 56 5.72 -3.05 -7.12
N LEU A 57 4.83 -4.05 -6.98
CA LEU A 57 4.73 -5.16 -7.93
C LEU A 57 4.29 -4.71 -9.33
N LEU A 58 3.27 -3.84 -9.43
CA LEU A 58 2.77 -3.31 -10.71
C LEU A 58 3.80 -2.46 -11.44
N TRP A 59 4.65 -1.73 -10.72
CA TRP A 59 5.74 -0.94 -11.28
C TRP A 59 7.03 -1.72 -11.48
N ASN A 60 7.08 -2.99 -11.06
CA ASN A 60 8.30 -3.80 -11.02
C ASN A 60 9.45 -3.10 -10.26
N ASP A 61 9.11 -2.30 -9.25
CA ASP A 61 10.07 -1.55 -8.44
C ASP A 61 10.44 -2.37 -7.19
N ARG A 62 11.69 -2.82 -7.16
CA ARG A 62 12.22 -3.67 -6.09
C ARG A 62 12.35 -2.93 -4.77
N ALA A 63 12.63 -1.63 -4.78
CA ALA A 63 12.78 -0.85 -3.56
C ALA A 63 11.41 -0.63 -2.89
N ILE A 64 10.39 -0.23 -3.66
CA ILE A 64 9.03 -0.07 -3.15
C ILE A 64 8.49 -1.40 -2.62
N THR A 65 8.68 -2.48 -3.39
CA THR A 65 8.24 -3.83 -2.99
C THR A 65 8.91 -4.26 -1.69
N LEU A 66 10.23 -4.12 -1.59
CA LEU A 66 10.99 -4.55 -0.40
C LEU A 66 10.54 -3.81 0.86
N VAL A 67 10.45 -2.49 0.81
CA VAL A 67 10.10 -1.66 1.99
C VAL A 67 8.69 -2.02 2.49
N HIS A 68 7.72 -2.14 1.59
CA HIS A 68 6.34 -2.44 2.00
C HIS A 68 6.15 -3.90 2.42
N LEU A 69 6.89 -4.83 1.82
CA LEU A 69 6.87 -6.23 2.24
C LEU A 69 7.42 -6.39 3.66
N VAL A 70 8.57 -5.78 3.96
CA VAL A 70 9.18 -5.83 5.30
C VAL A 70 8.31 -5.10 6.32
N ALA A 71 7.78 -3.93 5.98
CA ALA A 71 6.85 -3.20 6.85
C ALA A 71 5.62 -4.04 7.18
N MET A 72 5.02 -4.70 6.18
CA MET A 72 3.88 -5.59 6.38
C MET A 72 4.21 -6.72 7.34
N GLY A 73 5.33 -7.42 7.12
CA GLY A 73 5.75 -8.53 7.97
C GLY A 73 5.97 -8.09 9.41
N ALA A 74 6.67 -6.97 9.61
CA ALA A 74 6.91 -6.41 10.94
C ALA A 74 5.62 -6.02 11.65
N MET A 75 4.68 -5.39 10.94
CA MET A 75 3.38 -5.00 11.49
C MET A 75 2.55 -6.22 11.91
N LEU A 76 2.42 -7.22 11.04
CA LEU A 76 1.65 -8.43 11.34
C LEU A 76 2.27 -9.22 12.50
N ALA A 77 3.59 -9.33 12.56
CA ALA A 77 4.29 -9.96 13.68
C ALA A 77 4.03 -9.21 15.01
N GLY A 78 4.12 -7.87 14.98
CA GLY A 78 3.84 -7.04 16.14
C GLY A 78 2.38 -7.09 16.59
N MET A 79 1.43 -7.29 15.67
CA MET A 79 0.02 -7.48 15.98
C MET A 79 -0.28 -8.88 16.54
N ALA A 80 0.41 -9.92 16.05
CA ALA A 80 0.22 -11.29 16.51
C ALA A 80 0.88 -11.59 17.86
N GLY A 81 1.87 -10.78 18.26
CA GLY A 81 2.59 -10.91 19.53
C GLY A 81 2.00 -10.13 20.71
N GLN A 82 0.86 -9.44 20.52
CA GLN A 82 0.09 -8.76 21.56
C GLN A 82 -1.10 -9.60 21.98
#